data_AF-T1D805-F1
#
_entry.id   AF-T1D805-F1
#
_cell.length_a   1.000
_cell.length_b   1.000
_cell.length_c   1.000
_cell.angle_alpha   90.00
_cell.angle_beta   90.00
_cell.angle_gamma   90.00
#
_symmetry.space_group_name_H-M   'P 1'
#
loop_
_entity.id
_entity.type
_entity.pdbx_description
1 polymer ?
#
loop_
_entity_poly.entity_id
_entity_poly.type
_entity_poly.pdbx_seq_one_letter_code
_entity_poly.pdbx_strand_id
1 'polypeptide(L)'
;LIECKRLGRNGIGIDLSKEALNTTRDNLDKEENKFGIKTELFNADSTALDYRQMLDQVGANSVQLVIMHPPYWDIIRFSDNEKDLSNAIDEKSFLEGIRAIGKKSYDILSRGRYLAIVIGDKYSKGEWIPLGFESMNELTKQFRV
;
A
#
# COMPACT_ATOMS: atom_id res chain seq x y z
N LEU A 1 -0.40 -4.28 10.03
CA LEU A 1 -1.28 -5.47 10.18
C LEU A 1 -1.27 -6.05 11.60
N ILE A 2 -0.12 -6.15 12.28
CA ILE A 2 -0.05 -6.55 13.70
C ILE A 2 -1.03 -5.73 14.56
N GLU A 3 -1.03 -4.41 14.39
CA GLU A 3 -1.95 -3.52 15.12
C GLU A 3 -3.43 -3.76 14.78
N CYS A 4 -3.76 -4.40 13.66
CA CYS A 4 -5.13 -4.81 13.38
C CYS A 4 -5.58 -5.90 14.37
N LYS A 5 -4.73 -6.91 14.63
CA LYS A 5 -4.99 -7.93 15.67
C LYS A 5 -5.10 -7.30 17.06
N ARG A 6 -4.17 -6.42 17.41
CA ARG A 6 -4.11 -5.79 18.75
C ARG A 6 -5.26 -4.83 19.04
N LEU A 7 -5.81 -4.18 18.00
CA LEU A 7 -6.85 -3.17 18.14
C LEU A 7 -8.24 -3.66 17.70
N GLY A 8 -8.40 -4.95 17.41
CA GLY A 8 -9.70 -5.53 17.03
C GLY A 8 -10.22 -5.02 15.68
N ARG A 9 -9.34 -4.90 14.68
CA ARG A 9 -9.67 -4.50 13.31
C ARG A 9 -9.37 -5.62 12.33
N ASN A 10 -10.23 -5.83 11.35
CA ASN A 10 -9.88 -6.68 10.21
C ASN A 10 -8.78 -6.00 9.38
N GLY A 11 -7.87 -6.79 8.81
CA GLY A 11 -6.72 -6.30 8.06
C GLY A 11 -6.58 -6.97 6.70
N ILE A 12 -6.16 -6.20 5.71
CA ILE A 12 -5.78 -6.71 4.39
C ILE A 12 -4.36 -6.22 4.10
N GLY A 13 -3.47 -7.14 3.76
CA GLY A 13 -2.11 -6.85 3.29
C GLY A 13 -1.97 -7.18 1.82
N ILE A 14 -1.33 -6.30 1.07
CA ILE A 14 -0.99 -6.52 -0.33
C ILE A 14 0.50 -6.22 -0.48
N ASP A 15 1.26 -7.16 -1.03
CA ASP A 15 2.66 -6.94 -1.33
C ASP A 15 3.09 -7.77 -2.55
N LEU A 16 4.00 -7.24 -3.36
CA LEU A 16 4.57 -7.94 -4.50
C LEU A 16 5.55 -9.03 -4.04
N SER A 17 6.23 -8.83 -2.91
CA SER A 17 7.21 -9.76 -2.35
C SER A 17 6.53 -10.88 -1.56
N LYS A 18 6.68 -12.12 -2.06
CA LYS A 18 6.25 -13.33 -1.34
C LYS A 18 6.98 -13.48 -0.01
N GLU A 19 8.26 -13.12 0.02
CA GLU A 19 9.09 -13.20 1.22
C GLU A 19 8.55 -12.27 2.31
N ALA A 20 8.28 -11.01 1.96
CA ALA A 20 7.70 -10.04 2.89
C ALA A 20 6.35 -10.50 3.44
N LEU A 21 5.50 -11.11 2.60
CA LEU A 21 4.22 -11.68 3.04
C LEU A 21 4.39 -12.91 3.95
N ASN A 22 5.39 -13.75 3.69
CA ASN A 22 5.68 -14.89 4.56
C ASN A 22 6.15 -14.41 5.93
N THR A 23 7.10 -13.48 5.99
CA THR A 23 7.53 -12.86 7.26
C THR A 23 6.37 -12.17 7.97
N THR A 24 5.49 -11.48 7.21
CA THR A 24 4.29 -10.86 7.77
C THR A 24 3.36 -11.90 8.39
N ARG A 25 3.13 -13.04 7.71
CA ARG A 25 2.33 -14.15 8.23
C ARG A 25 2.94 -14.73 9.51
N ASP A 26 4.24 -15.03 9.51
CA ASP A 26 4.94 -15.55 10.69
C ASP A 26 4.84 -14.60 11.89
N ASN A 27 4.91 -13.29 11.65
CA ASN A 27 4.75 -12.29 12.70
C ASN A 27 3.30 -12.18 13.16
N LEU A 28 2.33 -12.26 12.25
CA LEU A 28 0.92 -12.27 12.61
C LEU A 28 0.58 -13.52 13.44
N ASP A 29 1.10 -14.69 13.11
CA ASP A 29 0.81 -15.95 13.83
C ASP A 29 1.34 -15.95 15.27
N LYS A 30 2.35 -15.14 15.57
CA LYS A 30 2.85 -14.90 16.93
C LYS A 30 1.98 -13.97 17.76
N GLU A 31 1.08 -13.22 17.14
CA GLU A 31 0.24 -12.22 17.82
C GLU A 31 -1.10 -12.81 18.29
N GLU A 32 -1.46 -12.52 19.54
CA GLU A 32 -2.75 -12.91 20.11
C GLU A 32 -3.91 -12.27 19.33
N ASN A 33 -4.92 -13.08 19.01
CA ASN A 33 -6.13 -12.61 18.32
C ASN A 33 -7.34 -12.55 19.29
N LYS A 34 -7.25 -11.70 20.31
CA LYS A 34 -8.28 -11.57 21.38
C LYS A 34 -9.67 -11.25 20.84
N PHE A 35 -9.73 -10.56 19.70
CA PHE A 35 -10.95 -10.06 19.10
C PHE A 35 -11.49 -10.96 17.97
N GLY A 36 -10.79 -12.06 17.65
CA GLY A 36 -11.21 -12.97 16.59
C GLY A 36 -11.27 -12.32 15.20
N ILE A 37 -10.39 -11.36 14.92
CA ILE A 37 -10.39 -10.63 13.65
C ILE A 37 -9.77 -11.44 12.52
N LYS A 38 -10.06 -11.05 11.28
CA LYS A 38 -9.48 -11.63 10.07
C LYS A 38 -8.34 -10.77 9.55
N THR A 39 -7.24 -11.40 9.17
CA THR A 39 -6.13 -10.76 8.44
C THR A 39 -5.81 -11.56 7.19
N GLU A 40 -6.03 -10.96 6.02
CA GLU A 40 -5.82 -11.61 4.73
C GLU A 40 -4.62 -10.98 4.00
N LEU A 41 -3.83 -11.81 3.34
CA LEU A 41 -2.60 -11.41 2.66
C LEU A 41 -2.67 -11.79 1.18
N PHE A 42 -2.46 -10.82 0.30
CA PHE A 42 -2.50 -10.96 -1.15
C PHE A 42 -1.12 -10.71 -1.74
N ASN A 43 -0.56 -11.74 -2.39
CA ASN A 43 0.66 -11.55 -3.18
C ASN A 43 0.31 -11.05 -4.58
N ALA A 44 0.42 -9.74 -4.78
CA ALA A 44 0.00 -9.10 -6.02
C ALA A 44 0.72 -7.77 -6.25
N ASP A 45 0.79 -7.39 -7.52
CA ASP A 45 1.10 -6.03 -7.94
C ASP A 45 -0.11 -5.12 -7.64
N SER A 46 0.09 -4.18 -6.72
CA SER A 46 -0.94 -3.22 -6.31
C SER A 46 -1.42 -2.33 -7.47
N THR A 47 -0.62 -2.12 -8.52
CA THR A 47 -1.02 -1.35 -9.70
C THR A 47 -1.96 -2.12 -10.62
N ALA A 48 -1.91 -3.47 -10.60
CA ALA A 48 -2.70 -4.34 -11.48
C ALA A 48 -3.87 -5.06 -10.76
N LEU A 49 -3.79 -5.26 -9.44
CA LEU A 49 -4.82 -5.97 -8.67
C LEU A 49 -6.19 -5.29 -8.75
N ASP A 50 -7.24 -6.09 -8.91
CA ASP A 50 -8.64 -5.66 -8.78
C ASP A 50 -9.04 -5.67 -7.30
N TYR A 51 -9.21 -4.48 -6.74
CA TYR A 51 -9.49 -4.31 -5.32
C TYR A 51 -10.93 -4.69 -4.96
N ARG A 52 -11.88 -4.62 -5.89
CA ARG A 52 -13.27 -5.04 -5.63
C ARG A 52 -13.35 -6.56 -5.55
N GLN A 53 -12.74 -7.25 -6.50
CA GLN A 53 -12.67 -8.72 -6.46
C GLN A 53 -11.96 -9.22 -5.20
N MET A 54 -10.88 -8.55 -4.79
CA MET A 54 -10.19 -8.84 -3.52
C MET A 54 -11.12 -8.64 -2.31
N LEU A 55 -11.90 -7.57 -2.29
CA LEU A 55 -12.86 -7.33 -1.20
C LEU A 55 -13.99 -8.36 -1.15
N ASP A 56 -14.49 -8.80 -2.30
CA ASP A 56 -15.48 -9.87 -2.40
C ASP A 56 -14.95 -11.18 -1.79
N GLN A 57 -13.68 -11.52 -2.05
CA GLN A 57 -13.03 -12.72 -1.48
C GLN A 57 -12.97 -12.72 0.04
N VAL A 58 -12.89 -11.54 0.66
CA VAL A 58 -12.86 -11.39 2.12
C VAL A 58 -14.24 -11.05 2.72
N GLY A 59 -15.28 -10.99 1.89
CA GLY A 59 -16.65 -10.69 2.30
C GLY A 59 -16.85 -9.24 2.78
N ALA A 60 -16.15 -8.29 2.17
CA ALA A 60 -16.24 -6.86 2.48
C ALA A 60 -16.68 -6.06 1.24
N ASN A 61 -17.34 -4.91 1.47
CA ASN A 61 -17.76 -4.01 0.39
C ASN A 61 -16.89 -2.76 0.26
N SER A 62 -16.19 -2.39 1.34
CA SER A 62 -15.31 -1.21 1.38
C SER A 62 -14.34 -1.31 2.55
N VAL A 63 -13.32 -0.46 2.54
CA VAL A 63 -12.37 -0.29 3.64
C VAL A 63 -12.60 1.03 4.39
N GLN A 64 -12.20 1.08 5.65
CA GLN A 64 -12.36 2.26 6.52
C GLN A 64 -11.06 3.04 6.73
N LEU A 65 -9.92 2.49 6.29
CA LEU A 65 -8.61 3.10 6.36
C LEU A 65 -7.73 2.43 5.30
N VAL A 66 -7.00 3.23 4.52
CA VAL A 66 -5.92 2.75 3.64
C VAL A 66 -4.60 3.29 4.16
N ILE A 67 -3.60 2.44 4.26
CA ILE A 67 -2.22 2.85 4.54
C ILE A 67 -1.35 2.33 3.40
N MET A 68 -0.75 3.24 2.65
CA MET A 68 0.21 2.95 1.60
C MET A 68 1.62 3.11 2.15
N HIS A 69 2.46 2.11 1.96
CA HIS A 69 3.89 2.19 2.25
C HIS A 69 4.67 1.72 1.02
N PRO A 70 4.70 2.53 -0.05
CA PRO A 70 5.42 2.17 -1.27
C PRO A 70 6.94 2.14 -1.03
N PRO A 71 7.72 1.51 -1.93
CA PRO A 71 9.16 1.67 -1.93
C PRO A 71 9.54 3.13 -2.16
N TYR A 72 10.74 3.52 -1.72
CA TYR A 72 11.27 4.88 -1.87
C TYR A 72 11.90 5.07 -3.26
N TRP A 73 11.12 4.84 -4.31
CA TRP A 73 11.58 4.75 -5.70
C TRP A 73 12.93 4.00 -5.81
N ASP A 74 13.97 4.61 -6.36
CA ASP A 74 15.27 4.02 -6.64
C ASP A 74 16.29 4.17 -5.49
N ILE A 75 15.91 4.67 -4.31
CA ILE A 75 16.80 4.73 -3.14
C ILE A 75 17.22 3.32 -2.72
N ILE A 76 16.25 2.40 -2.70
CA ILE A 76 16.45 0.97 -2.43
C ILE A 76 15.65 0.19 -3.47
N ARG A 77 16.32 -0.68 -4.20
CA ARG A 77 15.66 -1.65 -5.08
C ARG A 77 15.38 -2.93 -4.30
N PHE A 78 14.11 -3.32 -4.23
CA PHE A 78 13.69 -4.48 -3.43
C PHE A 78 13.71 -5.79 -4.22
N SER A 79 13.66 -5.72 -5.54
CA SER A 79 13.72 -6.90 -6.43
C SER A 79 14.14 -6.51 -7.85
N ASP A 80 14.36 -7.50 -8.73
CA ASP A 80 14.53 -7.31 -10.17
C ASP A 80 13.20 -7.40 -10.95
N ASN A 81 12.06 -7.45 -10.25
CA ASN A 81 10.75 -7.55 -10.89
C ASN A 81 10.36 -6.20 -11.50
N GLU A 82 10.03 -6.18 -12.79
CA GLU A 82 9.61 -4.95 -13.49
C GLU A 82 8.36 -4.29 -12.91
N LYS A 83 7.54 -5.06 -12.18
CA LYS A 83 6.33 -4.56 -11.49
C LYS A 83 6.63 -3.89 -10.15
N ASP A 84 7.85 -3.99 -9.66
CA ASP A 84 8.28 -3.32 -8.45
C ASP A 84 8.44 -1.82 -8.71
N LEU A 85 7.72 -0.99 -7.97
CA LEU A 85 7.79 0.47 -8.14
C LEU A 85 9.20 1.01 -7.87
N SER A 86 10.06 0.30 -7.13
CA SER A 86 11.46 0.71 -6.99
C SER A 86 12.26 0.64 -8.30
N ASN A 87 11.74 -0.08 -9.30
CA ASN A 87 12.34 -0.26 -10.62
C ASN A 87 11.72 0.66 -11.67
N ALA A 88 10.82 1.57 -11.29
CA ALA A 88 10.29 2.58 -12.20
C ALA A 88 11.44 3.36 -12.86
N ILE A 89 11.37 3.51 -14.19
CA ILE A 89 12.45 4.06 -15.00
C ILE A 89 12.80 5.51 -14.64
N ASP A 90 11.79 6.28 -14.21
CA ASP A 90 11.90 7.65 -13.75
C ASP A 90 10.87 7.94 -12.64
N GLU A 91 11.08 9.07 -11.98
CA GLU A 91 10.21 9.57 -10.91
C GLU A 91 8.75 9.73 -11.39
N LYS A 92 8.55 10.17 -12.64
CA LYS A 92 7.22 10.33 -13.21
C LYS A 92 6.48 8.99 -13.29
N SER A 93 7.13 7.94 -13.76
CA SER A 93 6.57 6.59 -13.86
C SER A 93 6.26 6.02 -12.47
N PHE A 94 7.11 6.30 -11.47
CA PHE A 94 6.85 5.96 -10.08
C PHE A 94 5.57 6.65 -9.57
N LEU A 95 5.47 7.97 -9.76
CA LEU A 95 4.33 8.78 -9.36
C LEU A 95 3.02 8.38 -10.06
N GLU A 96 3.09 7.99 -11.34
CA GLU A 96 1.95 7.41 -12.07
C GLU A 96 1.48 6.08 -11.44
N GLY A 97 2.40 5.24 -10.98
CA GLY A 97 2.10 4.04 -10.21
C GLY A 97 1.39 4.34 -8.89
N ILE A 98 1.90 5.33 -8.13
CA ILE A 98 1.25 5.80 -6.89
C ILE A 98 -0.16 6.30 -7.17
N ARG A 99 -0.35 7.11 -8.22
CA ARG A 99 -1.66 7.60 -8.64
C ARG A 99 -2.61 6.45 -8.99
N ALA A 100 -2.14 5.46 -9.74
CA ALA A 100 -2.95 4.31 -10.15
C ALA A 100 -3.43 3.51 -8.93
N ILE A 101 -2.54 3.26 -7.96
CA ILE A 101 -2.89 2.62 -6.70
C ILE A 101 -3.89 3.48 -5.92
N GLY A 102 -3.60 4.78 -5.77
CA GLY A 102 -4.45 5.73 -5.05
C GLY A 102 -5.88 5.81 -5.58
N LYS A 103 -6.05 5.82 -6.90
CA LYS A 103 -7.37 5.80 -7.55
C LYS A 103 -8.18 4.57 -7.16
N LYS A 104 -7.58 3.38 -7.27
CA LYS A 104 -8.25 2.12 -6.92
C LYS A 104 -8.53 2.02 -5.43
N SER A 105 -7.61 2.49 -4.59
CA SER A 105 -7.80 2.61 -3.14
C SER A 105 -8.98 3.54 -2.81
N TYR A 106 -9.11 4.68 -3.49
CA TYR A 106 -10.21 5.61 -3.29
C TYR A 106 -11.57 4.99 -3.65
N ASP A 107 -11.64 4.25 -4.77
CA ASP A 107 -12.88 3.62 -5.24
C ASP A 107 -13.48 2.60 -4.26
N ILE A 108 -12.66 2.02 -3.37
CA ILE A 108 -13.09 1.08 -2.33
C ILE A 108 -13.10 1.68 -0.92
N LEU A 109 -12.72 2.95 -0.77
CA LEU A 109 -12.67 3.63 0.52
C LEU A 109 -14.06 4.18 0.85
N SER A 110 -14.56 3.87 2.04
CA SER A 110 -15.82 4.44 2.53
C SER A 110 -15.77 5.98 2.59
N ARG A 111 -16.90 6.64 2.31
CA ARG A 111 -17.00 8.11 2.40
C ARG A 111 -16.61 8.61 3.79
N GLY A 112 -15.83 9.68 3.85
CA GLY A 112 -15.38 10.30 5.12
C GLY A 112 -14.29 9.52 5.85
N ARG A 113 -13.63 8.57 5.17
CA ARG A 113 -12.52 7.78 5.70
C ARG A 113 -11.18 8.25 5.15
N TYR A 114 -10.12 7.66 5.69
CA TYR A 114 -8.77 8.19 5.55
C TYR A 114 -7.91 7.27 4.68
N LEU A 115 -7.06 7.91 3.86
CA LEU A 115 -5.94 7.28 3.18
C LEU A 115 -4.67 7.97 3.67
N ALA A 116 -3.71 7.19 4.13
CA ALA A 116 -2.40 7.66 4.53
C ALA A 116 -1.32 7.07 3.61
N ILE A 117 -0.28 7.85 3.34
CA ILE A 117 0.93 7.38 2.66
C ILE A 117 2.12 7.59 3.59
N VAL A 118 2.97 6.56 3.70
CA VAL A 118 4.20 6.56 4.48
C VAL A 118 5.36 6.40 3.51
N ILE A 119 6.03 7.51 3.22
CA ILE A 119 7.17 7.59 2.31
C ILE A 119 8.03 8.77 2.73
N GLY A 120 9.34 8.64 2.53
CA GLY A 120 10.34 9.67 2.81
C GLY A 120 10.82 10.34 1.53
N ASP A 121 11.38 11.53 1.67
CA ASP A 121 12.01 12.25 0.57
C ASP A 121 13.33 11.61 0.16
N LYS A 122 13.71 11.81 -1.10
CA LYS A 122 14.95 11.28 -1.68
C LYS A 122 16.04 12.34 -1.62
N TYR A 123 17.25 11.95 -1.23
CA TYR A 123 18.44 12.78 -1.38
C TYR A 123 19.31 12.23 -2.51
N SER A 124 19.60 13.04 -3.53
CA SER A 124 20.40 12.61 -4.67
C SER A 124 21.20 13.76 -5.26
N LYS A 125 22.46 13.50 -5.62
CA LYS A 125 23.37 14.47 -6.25
C LYS A 125 23.47 15.82 -5.52
N GLY A 126 23.32 15.83 -4.19
CA GLY A 126 23.39 17.05 -3.38
C GLY A 126 22.06 17.75 -3.15
N GLU A 127 20.95 17.22 -3.68
CA GLU A 127 19.63 17.86 -3.64
C GLU A 127 18.59 16.97 -2.94
N TRP A 128 17.63 17.63 -2.30
CA TRP A 128 16.43 17.00 -1.77
C TRP A 128 15.35 16.98 -2.86
N ILE A 129 14.87 15.79 -3.17
CA ILE A 129 13.73 15.53 -4.05
C ILE A 129 12.53 15.25 -3.13
N PRO A 130 11.48 16.10 -3.16
CA PRO A 130 10.35 16.06 -2.23
C PRO A 130 9.33 14.97 -2.58
N LEU A 131 9.83 13.74 -2.76
CA LEU A 131 9.07 12.59 -3.25
C LEU A 131 7.83 12.31 -2.40
N GLY A 132 7.87 12.59 -1.10
CA GLY A 132 6.71 12.41 -0.22
C GLY A 132 5.60 13.42 -0.51
N PHE A 133 5.95 14.68 -0.75
CA PHE A 133 4.98 15.71 -1.13
C PHE A 133 4.42 15.48 -2.54
N GLU A 134 5.26 15.05 -3.48
CA GLU A 134 4.83 14.73 -4.83
C GLU A 134 3.89 13.53 -4.84
N SER A 135 4.23 12.47 -4.11
CA SER A 135 3.36 11.30 -3.93
C SER A 135 2.02 11.69 -3.30
N MET A 136 2.03 12.56 -2.28
CA MET A 136 0.81 13.09 -1.69
C MET A 136 -0.01 13.89 -2.71
N ASN A 137 0.62 14.75 -3.51
CA ASN A 137 -0.05 15.54 -4.55
C ASN A 137 -0.66 14.65 -5.65
N GLU A 138 -0.04 13.52 -5.97
CA GLU A 138 -0.62 12.54 -6.91
C GLU A 138 -1.89 11.90 -6.36
N LEU A 139 -1.89 11.56 -5.07
CA LEU A 139 -3.05 11.02 -4.37
C LEU A 139 -4.19 12.04 -4.27
N THR A 140 -3.88 13.31 -4.00
CA THR A 140 -4.92 14.35 -3.85
C THR A 140 -5.71 14.60 -5.11
N LYS A 141 -5.11 14.40 -6.29
CA LYS A 141 -5.80 14.51 -7.58
C LYS A 141 -6.96 13.53 -7.76
N GLN A 142 -7.04 12.49 -6.93
CA GLN A 142 -8.15 11.53 -6.94
C GLN A 142 -9.32 11.96 -6.04
N PHE A 143 -9.05 12.76 -5.01
CA PHE A 143 -10.10 13.26 -4.12
C PHE A 143 -10.79 14.45 -4.78
N ARG A 144 -11.97 14.21 -5.35
CA ARG A 144 -12.85 15.31 -5.80
C ARG A 144 -13.44 15.96 -4.54
N VAL A 145 -13.10 17.23 -4.33
CA VAL A 145 -13.77 18.12 -3.36
C VAL A 145 -15.14 18.49 -3.90
#